data_AF-A0AAV9MBK1-F1
#
_entry.id   AF-A0AAV9MBK1-F1
#
_cell.length_a   1.000
_cell.length_b   1.000
_cell.length_c   1.000
_cell.angle_alpha   90.00
_cell.angle_beta   90.00
_cell.angle_gamma   90.00
#
_symmetry.space_group_name_H-M   'P 1'
#
loop_
_entity.id
_entity.type
_entity.pdbx_description
1 polymer ?
#
loop_
_entity_poly.entity_id
_entity_poly.type
_entity_poly.pdbx_seq_one_letter_code
_entity_poly.pdbx_strand_id
1 'polypeptide(L)'
;MVEDDCVSNVIPLPNVDSKTMTKVIEYWKKHSEEGISKDMMMDFDKAFVKVHHSILHALILAANFLNDKEILDMMCKTLEEIRKEFDIKNDFTPQEEEEIRKENVWAFE
;
A
#
# COMPACT_ATOMS: atom_id res chain seq x y z
N MET A 1 13.55 -15.90 6.70
CA MET A 1 14.37 -15.50 7.87
C MET A 1 14.16 -16.37 9.12
N VAL A 2 13.28 -17.38 9.09
CA VAL A 2 13.14 -18.37 10.19
C VAL A 2 13.89 -19.68 9.85
N GLU A 3 14.54 -19.75 8.70
CA GLU A 3 15.19 -20.98 8.21
C GLU A 3 16.61 -21.19 8.77
N ASP A 4 17.25 -20.13 9.26
CA ASP A 4 18.49 -20.25 10.02
C ASP A 4 18.15 -20.11 11.50
N ASP A 5 18.45 -21.14 12.28
CA ASP A 5 18.32 -21.25 13.74
C ASP A 5 19.25 -20.26 14.50
N CYS A 6 19.52 -19.10 13.89
CA CYS A 6 20.38 -18.00 14.33
C CYS A 6 19.58 -16.75 14.75
N VAL A 7 18.28 -16.86 14.98
CA VAL A 7 17.46 -15.71 15.37
C VAL A 7 17.47 -15.58 16.90
N SER A 8 18.08 -14.51 17.40
CA SER A 8 17.61 -13.90 18.65
C SER A 8 16.08 -13.71 18.54
N ASN A 9 15.32 -13.77 19.63
CA ASN A 9 13.86 -13.57 19.68
C ASN A 9 13.36 -12.19 19.16
N VAL A 10 14.21 -11.40 18.51
CA VAL A 10 13.98 -10.05 18.04
C VAL A 10 14.36 -9.95 16.57
N ILE A 11 13.44 -9.45 15.74
CA ILE A 11 13.68 -9.11 14.34
C ILE A 11 13.92 -7.59 14.28
N PRO A 12 15.12 -7.12 13.89
CA PRO A 12 15.38 -5.69 13.79
C PRO A 12 14.69 -5.09 12.55
N LEU A 13 13.91 -4.02 12.74
CA LEU A 13 13.22 -3.29 11.68
C LEU A 13 13.64 -1.80 11.71
N PRO A 14 14.87 -1.46 11.32
CA PRO A 14 15.40 -0.10 11.48
C PRO A 14 14.70 0.94 10.60
N ASN A 15 14.03 0.51 9.53
CA ASN A 15 13.40 1.39 8.53
C ASN A 15 11.90 1.60 8.76
N VAL A 16 11.35 1.05 9.85
CA VAL A 16 9.93 1.18 10.18
C VAL A 16 9.80 1.72 11.60
N ASP A 17 9.26 2.92 11.75
CA ASP A 17 9.03 3.48 13.08
C ASP A 17 7.90 2.75 13.82
N SER A 18 7.90 2.82 15.14
CA SER A 18 6.95 2.07 15.97
C SER A 18 5.48 2.42 15.69
N LYS A 19 5.18 3.65 15.29
CA LYS A 19 3.81 4.10 15.03
C LYS A 19 3.29 3.51 13.71
N THR A 20 4.14 3.50 12.69
CA THR A 20 3.86 2.82 11.41
C THR A 20 3.73 1.32 11.61
N MET A 21 4.65 0.69 12.33
CA MET A 21 4.60 -0.75 12.62
C MET A 21 3.31 -1.13 13.38
N THR A 22 2.87 -0.29 14.31
CA THR A 22 1.61 -0.53 15.04
C THR A 22 0.41 -0.62 14.10
N LYS A 23 0.36 0.25 13.08
CA LYS A 23 -0.70 0.22 12.07
C LYS A 23 -0.61 -0.99 11.14
N VAL A 24 0.60 -1.40 10.76
CA VAL A 24 0.81 -2.63 9.97
C VAL A 24 0.31 -3.85 10.76
N ILE A 25 0.61 -3.92 12.06
CA ILE A 25 0.13 -5.00 12.93
C ILE A 25 -1.39 -4.98 13.08
N GLU A 26 -2.00 -3.79 13.19
CA GLU A 26 -3.46 -3.64 13.21
C GLU A 26 -4.10 -4.22 11.95
N TYR A 27 -3.52 -3.91 10.78
CA TYR A 27 -3.95 -4.45 9.50
C TYR A 27 -3.87 -5.98 9.47
N TRP A 28 -2.71 -6.56 9.80
CA TRP A 28 -2.51 -8.00 9.81
C TRP A 28 -3.45 -8.73 10.76
N LYS A 29 -3.65 -8.20 11.97
CA LYS A 29 -4.60 -8.76 12.92
C LYS A 29 -5.98 -8.81 12.32
N LYS A 30 -6.42 -7.72 11.70
CA LYS A 30 -7.74 -7.68 11.08
C LYS A 30 -7.88 -8.67 9.93
N HIS A 31 -6.85 -8.80 9.08
CA HIS A 31 -6.84 -9.73 7.94
C HIS A 31 -6.67 -11.20 8.33
N SER A 32 -6.18 -11.47 9.55
CA SER A 32 -6.09 -12.82 10.11
C SER A 32 -7.38 -13.29 10.82
N GLU A 33 -8.35 -12.40 11.07
CA GLU A 33 -9.60 -12.75 11.75
C GLU A 33 -10.48 -13.65 10.86
N GLU A 34 -10.80 -14.85 11.34
CA GLU A 34 -11.71 -15.77 10.67
C GLU A 34 -13.17 -15.31 10.80
N GLY A 35 -14.00 -15.61 9.79
CA GLY A 35 -15.44 -15.39 9.85
C GLY A 35 -15.91 -13.95 9.54
N ILE A 36 -15.01 -13.05 9.13
CA ILE A 36 -15.37 -11.73 8.61
C ILE A 36 -15.89 -11.87 7.18
N SER A 37 -16.98 -11.17 6.85
CA SER A 37 -17.46 -11.11 5.47
C SER A 37 -16.52 -10.26 4.59
N LYS A 38 -16.46 -10.57 3.29
CA LYS A 38 -15.66 -9.78 2.34
C LYS A 38 -16.02 -8.30 2.37
N ASP A 39 -17.31 -7.97 2.48
CA ASP A 39 -17.77 -6.58 2.52
C ASP A 39 -17.25 -5.82 3.74
N MET A 40 -17.24 -6.46 4.93
CA MET A 40 -16.68 -5.86 6.14
C MET A 40 -15.17 -5.65 6.03
N MET A 41 -14.45 -6.56 5.36
CA MET A 41 -13.02 -6.39 5.11
C MET A 41 -12.76 -5.22 4.15
N MET A 42 -13.50 -5.14 3.05
CA MET A 42 -13.39 -4.04 2.09
C MET A 42 -13.71 -2.68 2.72
N ASP A 43 -14.68 -2.61 3.62
CA ASP A 43 -15.01 -1.37 4.36
C ASP A 43 -13.91 -0.99 5.34
N PHE A 44 -13.29 -1.97 5.99
CA PHE A 44 -12.10 -1.75 6.82
C PHE A 44 -10.94 -1.20 5.99
N ASP A 45 -10.62 -1.81 4.84
CA ASP A 45 -9.52 -1.36 3.96
C ASP A 45 -9.73 0.09 3.50
N LYS A 46 -10.94 0.41 3.06
CA LYS A 46 -11.30 1.79 2.66
C LYS A 46 -11.16 2.78 3.80
N ALA A 47 -11.41 2.37 5.05
CA ALA A 47 -11.20 3.22 6.22
C ALA A 47 -9.71 3.31 6.61
N PHE A 48 -8.97 2.21 6.45
CA PHE A 48 -7.56 2.10 6.80
C PHE A 48 -6.68 3.05 5.97
N VAL A 49 -6.96 3.18 4.66
CA VAL A 49 -6.23 4.11 3.77
C VAL A 49 -6.61 5.58 3.95
N LYS A 50 -7.73 5.88 4.62
CA LYS A 50 -8.21 7.25 4.89
C LYS A 50 -7.47 7.88 6.09
N VAL A 51 -6.15 7.95 5.97
CA VAL A 51 -5.25 8.59 6.95
C VAL A 51 -4.58 9.81 6.34
N HIS A 52 -3.92 10.61 7.18
CA HIS A 52 -3.11 11.73 6.69
C HIS A 52 -2.03 11.23 5.72
N HIS A 53 -1.74 12.01 4.68
CA HIS A 53 -0.81 11.63 3.61
C HIS A 53 0.57 11.21 4.11
N SER A 54 1.08 11.84 5.18
CA SER A 54 2.36 11.46 5.81
C SER A 54 2.35 10.03 6.39
N ILE A 55 1.21 9.60 6.94
CA ILE A 55 1.05 8.25 7.50
C ILE A 55 0.92 7.26 6.35
N LEU A 56 0.16 7.61 5.30
CA LEU A 56 0.01 6.79 4.10
C LEU A 56 1.37 6.52 3.45
N HIS A 57 2.19 7.56 3.27
CA HIS A 57 3.54 7.42 2.72
C HIS A 57 4.44 6.52 3.57
N ALA A 58 4.40 6.67 4.90
CA ALA A 58 5.16 5.80 5.81
C ALA A 58 4.70 4.33 5.73
N LEU A 59 3.39 4.09 5.61
CA LEU A 59 2.83 2.76 5.41
C LEU A 59 3.29 2.13 4.09
N ILE A 60 3.34 2.90 3.00
CA ILE A 60 3.80 2.39 1.68
C ILE A 60 5.26 1.95 1.78
N LEU A 61 6.12 2.78 2.37
CA LEU A 61 7.53 2.44 2.56
C LEU A 61 7.72 1.21 3.47
N ALA A 62 6.92 1.11 4.54
CA ALA A 62 6.94 -0.03 5.44
C ALA A 62 6.46 -1.32 4.75
N ALA A 63 5.36 -1.26 4.00
CA ALA A 63 4.84 -2.41 3.26
C ALA A 63 5.84 -2.90 2.20
N ASN A 64 6.50 -1.97 1.49
CA ASN A 64 7.58 -2.30 0.56
C ASN A 64 8.78 -2.94 1.29
N PHE A 65 9.19 -2.42 2.45
CA PHE A 65 10.30 -2.98 3.24
C PHE A 65 9.98 -4.38 3.80
N LEU A 66 8.73 -4.61 4.21
CA LEU A 66 8.24 -5.87 4.75
C LEU A 66 7.84 -6.88 3.66
N ASN A 67 7.87 -6.47 2.39
CA ASN A 67 7.40 -7.24 1.25
C ASN A 67 5.93 -7.70 1.39
N ASP A 68 5.08 -6.80 1.89
CA ASP A 68 3.65 -7.03 2.05
C ASP A 68 2.89 -6.57 0.81
N LYS A 69 2.53 -7.54 -0.04
CA LYS A 69 1.83 -7.28 -1.29
C LYS A 69 0.38 -6.83 -1.06
N GLU A 70 -0.31 -7.35 -0.06
CA GLU A 70 -1.72 -7.04 0.19
C GLU A 70 -1.89 -5.56 0.57
N ILE A 71 -1.01 -5.06 1.45
CA ILE A 71 -1.01 -3.65 1.83
C ILE A 71 -0.61 -2.76 0.63
N LEU A 72 0.37 -3.17 -0.18
CA LEU A 72 0.78 -2.40 -1.36
C LEU A 72 -0.34 -2.31 -2.40
N ASP A 73 -0.96 -3.45 -2.74
CA ASP A 73 -2.05 -3.52 -3.73
C ASP A 73 -3.26 -2.70 -3.28
N MET A 74 -3.58 -2.71 -1.98
CA MET A 74 -4.66 -1.89 -1.40
C MET A 74 -4.37 -0.38 -1.49
N MET A 75 -3.11 0.03 -1.41
CA MET A 75 -2.72 1.45 -1.47
C MET A 75 -2.48 1.97 -2.89
N CYS A 76 -2.43 1.09 -3.89
CA CYS A 76 -2.35 1.48 -5.28
C CYS A 76 -3.57 2.32 -5.67
N LYS A 77 -3.31 3.51 -6.21
CA LYS A 77 -4.31 4.40 -6.79
C LYS A 77 -4.12 4.49 -8.30
N THR A 78 -5.21 4.70 -9.01
CA THR A 78 -5.15 4.99 -10.44
C THR A 78 -4.49 6.34 -10.71
N LEU A 79 -3.93 6.52 -11.90
CA LEU A 79 -3.34 7.81 -12.32
C LEU A 79 -4.33 8.98 -12.20
N GLU A 80 -5.61 8.75 -12.51
CA GLU A 80 -6.64 9.78 -12.40
C GLU A 80 -6.94 10.16 -10.94
N GLU A 81 -6.99 9.17 -10.05
CA GLU A 81 -7.16 9.40 -8.61
C GLU A 81 -5.98 10.16 -8.01
N ILE A 82 -4.75 9.82 -8.41
CA ILE A 82 -3.53 10.53 -7.99
C ILE A 82 -3.58 11.97 -8.48
N ARG A 83 -3.87 12.19 -9.77
CA ARG A 83 -3.98 13.55 -10.34
C ARG A 83 -5.00 14.40 -9.59
N LYS A 84 -6.17 13.83 -9.27
CA LYS A 84 -7.21 14.53 -8.53
C LYS A 84 -6.84 14.81 -7.08
N GLU A 85 -6.25 13.84 -6.38
CA GLU A 85 -5.89 13.97 -4.96
C GLU A 85 -4.80 15.02 -4.72
N PHE A 86 -3.80 15.07 -5.61
CA PHE A 86 -2.66 15.98 -5.50
C PHE A 86 -2.82 17.26 -6.33
N ASP A 87 -3.98 17.49 -6.93
CA ASP A 87 -4.27 18.63 -7.80
C ASP A 87 -3.22 18.79 -8.93
N ILE A 88 -2.81 17.66 -9.52
CA ILE A 88 -1.83 17.61 -10.60
C ILE A 88 -2.57 17.78 -11.92
N LYS A 89 -2.27 18.88 -12.62
CA LYS A 89 -2.77 19.12 -13.98
C LYS A 89 -2.16 18.11 -14.95
N ASN A 90 -2.99 17.46 -15.76
CA ASN A 90 -2.53 16.70 -16.92
C ASN A 90 -1.99 17.68 -17.97
N ASP A 91 -0.71 17.61 -18.26
CA ASP A 91 0.02 18.43 -19.22
C ASP A 91 0.29 17.70 -20.55
N PHE A 92 -0.07 16.42 -20.66
CA PHE A 92 0.03 15.65 -21.89
C PHE A 92 -1.07 16.04 -22.89
N THR A 93 -0.71 16.03 -24.17
CA THR A 93 -1.71 15.99 -25.25
C THR A 93 -2.38 14.61 -25.31
N PRO A 94 -3.60 14.50 -25.89
CA PRO A 94 -4.26 13.20 -26.04
C PRO A 94 -3.42 12.16 -26.79
N GLN A 95 -2.62 12.59 -27.77
CA GLN A 95 -1.73 11.73 -28.54
C GLN A 95 -0.58 11.19 -27.68
N GLU A 96 0.10 12.06 -26.93
CA GLU A 96 1.18 11.66 -26.02
C GLU A 96 0.67 10.72 -24.92
N GLU A 97 -0.51 11.00 -24.36
CA GLU A 97 -1.10 10.12 -23.34
C GLU A 97 -1.44 8.73 -23.91
N GLU A 98 -1.92 8.65 -25.15
CA GLU A 98 -2.20 7.37 -25.80
C GLU A 98 -0.92 6.59 -26.13
N GLU A 99 0.14 7.26 -26.58
CA GLU A 99 1.45 6.64 -26.80
C GLU A 99 2.03 6.09 -25.50
N ILE A 100 2.00 6.87 -24.41
CA ILE A 100 2.47 6.43 -23.09
C ILE A 100 1.66 5.23 -22.59
N ARG A 101 0.32 5.21 -22.80
CA ARG A 101 -0.50 4.05 -22.43
C ARG A 101 -0.17 2.80 -23.25
N LYS A 102 0.14 2.95 -24.54
CA LYS A 102 0.58 1.84 -25.41
C LYS A 102 1.94 1.28 -25.01
N GLU A 103 2.83 2.11 -24.49
CA GLU A 103 4.13 1.65 -23.98
C GLU A 103 4.03 1.01 -22.59
N ASN A 104 3.06 1.46 -21.77
CA ASN A 104 2.92 1.04 -20.37
C ASN A 104 1.69 0.16 -20.11
N VAL A 105 1.32 -0.69 -21.07
CA VAL A 105 0.12 -1.56 -20.98
C VAL A 105 0.09 -2.37 -19.68
N TRP A 106 1.25 -2.85 -19.22
CA TRP A 106 1.42 -3.61 -17.98
C TRP A 106 0.88 -2.92 -16.72
N ALA A 107 0.76 -1.59 -16.72
CA ALA A 107 0.25 -0.81 -15.59
C ALA A 107 -1.28 -0.58 -15.64
N PHE A 108 -1.94 -1.02 -16.72
CA PHE A 108 -3.38 -0.84 -16.96
C PHE A 108 -4.15 -2.17 -17.10
N GLU A 109 -3.48 -3.31 -16.90
CA GLU A 109 -4.07 -4.65 -16.79
C GLU A 109 -4.47 -4.97 -15.35
#